data_AF-A0A9E6DYL7-F1
#
_entry.id   AF-A0A9E6DYL7-F1
#
_cell.length_a   1.000
_cell.length_b   1.000
_cell.length_c   1.000
_cell.angle_alpha   90.00
_cell.angle_beta   90.00
_cell.angle_gamma   90.00
#
_symmetry.space_group_name_H-M   'P 1'
#
loop_
_entity.id
_entity.type
_entity.pdbx_description
1 polymer ?
#
loop_
_entity_poly.entity_id
_entity_poly.type
_entity_poly.pdbx_seq_one_letter_code
_entity_poly.pdbx_strand_id
1 'polypeptide(L)'
;MKLTRLIAVSIGFVLLCSCAAGHEDFNSFRNKDIGTVIAFKDVFKFENAGELKRADFVITGQGLTHIRKDEKGNLIYHFSDQEVLSNAPEKEWVGKCLFYYVVDAKTDIIKAWGFNEGGNPLSCRTWP
;
A
#
# COMPACT_ATOMS: atom_id res chain seq x y z
N MET A 1 -43.23 -7.46 3.51
CA MET A 1 -41.97 -7.26 4.27
C MET A 1 -42.01 -5.83 4.83
N LYS A 2 -42.00 -5.65 6.16
CA LYS A 2 -42.26 -4.34 6.79
C LYS A 2 -41.18 -3.32 6.40
N LEU A 3 -41.59 -2.10 6.03
CA LEU A 3 -40.72 -0.98 5.59
C LEU A 3 -39.54 -0.72 6.54
N THR A 4 -39.73 -0.99 7.83
CA THR A 4 -38.70 -0.91 8.89
C THR A 4 -37.54 -1.90 8.71
N ARG A 5 -37.77 -3.07 8.09
CA ARG A 5 -36.69 -4.02 7.77
C ARG A 5 -35.87 -3.60 6.56
N LEU A 6 -36.47 -2.88 5.60
CA LEU A 6 -35.74 -2.35 4.44
C LEU A 6 -34.75 -1.25 4.87
N ILE A 7 -35.20 -0.32 5.73
CA ILE A 7 -34.37 0.79 6.23
C ILE A 7 -33.17 0.27 7.05
N ALA A 8 -33.38 -0.76 7.88
CA ALA A 8 -32.30 -1.37 8.65
C ALA A 8 -31.24 -2.06 7.77
N VAL A 9 -31.66 -2.69 6.67
CA VAL A 9 -30.74 -3.31 5.69
C VAL A 9 -29.97 -2.24 4.89
N SER A 10 -30.62 -1.12 4.56
CA SER A 10 -29.97 0.01 3.88
C SER A 10 -28.93 0.73 4.74
N ILE A 11 -29.19 0.93 6.04
CA ILE A 11 -28.24 1.56 6.98
C ILE A 11 -27.03 0.64 7.25
N GLY A 12 -27.23 -0.68 7.28
CA GLY A 12 -26.13 -1.65 7.41
C GLY A 12 -25.17 -1.67 6.22
N PHE A 13 -25.65 -1.34 5.01
CA PHE A 13 -24.81 -1.33 3.80
C PHE A 13 -23.89 -0.11 3.70
N VAL A 14 -24.24 1.02 4.32
CA VAL A 14 -23.42 2.26 4.28
C VAL A 14 -22.18 2.15 5.20
N LEU A 15 -22.23 1.31 6.23
CA LEU A 15 -21.11 1.11 7.17
C LEU A 15 -19.99 0.20 6.63
N LEU A 16 -20.15 -0.37 5.44
CA LEU A 16 -19.13 -1.19 4.78
C LEU A 16 -18.31 -0.42 3.74
N CYS A 17 -18.52 0.91 3.61
CA CYS A 17 -17.60 1.80 2.93
C CYS A 17 -16.29 1.83 3.72
N SER A 18 -15.42 0.87 3.39
CA SER A 18 -14.08 0.73 3.92
C SER A 18 -13.40 2.10 3.88
N CYS A 19 -13.08 2.66 5.06
CA CYS A 19 -12.10 3.73 5.14
C CYS A 19 -10.85 3.21 4.43
N ALA A 20 -10.52 3.79 3.27
CA ALA A 20 -9.28 3.45 2.59
C ALA A 20 -8.16 3.71 3.60
N ALA A 21 -7.52 2.64 4.08
CA ALA A 21 -6.39 2.78 4.97
C ALA A 21 -5.26 3.48 4.18
N GLY A 22 -4.53 4.38 4.83
CA GLY A 22 -3.45 5.11 4.21
C GLY A 22 -3.85 6.44 3.57
N HIS A 23 -2.85 7.23 3.21
CA HIS A 23 -3.05 8.62 2.81
C HIS A 23 -3.49 8.74 1.35
N GLU A 24 -4.37 9.71 1.05
CA GLU A 24 -5.06 9.80 -0.25
C GLU A 24 -4.11 10.00 -1.43
N ASP A 25 -3.02 10.74 -1.24
CA ASP A 25 -1.99 10.97 -2.24
C ASP A 25 -1.29 9.66 -2.64
N PHE A 26 -0.91 8.85 -1.65
CA PHE A 26 -0.31 7.54 -1.89
C PHE A 26 -1.30 6.58 -2.54
N ASN A 27 -2.54 6.53 -2.03
CA ASN A 27 -3.59 5.70 -2.59
C ASN A 27 -3.86 6.06 -4.06
N SER A 28 -3.95 7.36 -4.37
CA SER A 28 -4.16 7.87 -5.72
C SER A 28 -2.98 7.55 -6.64
N PHE A 29 -1.75 7.64 -6.15
CA PHE A 29 -0.57 7.26 -6.90
C PHE A 29 -0.56 5.77 -7.23
N ARG A 30 -0.86 4.91 -6.25
CA ARG A 30 -0.92 3.46 -6.44
C ARG A 30 -2.07 3.01 -7.34
N ASN A 31 -3.21 3.68 -7.27
CA ASN A 31 -4.34 3.42 -8.17
C ASN A 31 -3.99 3.68 -9.64
N LYS A 32 -3.08 4.62 -9.94
CA LYS A 32 -2.63 4.90 -11.32
C LYS A 32 -1.78 3.78 -11.92
N ASP A 33 -1.18 2.93 -11.09
CA ASP A 33 -0.37 1.80 -11.56
C ASP A 33 -1.23 0.61 -12.01
N ILE A 34 -2.50 0.54 -11.60
CA ILE A 34 -3.42 -0.54 -12.01
C ILE A 34 -3.60 -0.49 -13.54
N GLY A 35 -3.41 -1.63 -14.20
CA GLY A 35 -3.45 -1.77 -15.65
C GLY A 35 -2.11 -1.52 -16.35
N THR A 36 -1.06 -1.13 -15.62
CA THR A 36 0.29 -0.97 -16.16
C THR A 36 1.15 -2.22 -15.92
N VAL A 37 2.26 -2.34 -16.65
CA VAL A 37 3.22 -3.44 -16.48
C VAL A 37 4.12 -3.15 -15.28
N ILE A 38 4.33 -4.15 -14.41
CA ILE A 38 5.20 -4.00 -13.24
C ILE A 38 6.64 -3.64 -13.66
N ALA A 39 7.19 -2.58 -13.06
CA ALA A 39 8.50 -2.07 -13.45
C ALA A 39 9.67 -2.97 -12.99
N PHE A 40 9.50 -3.68 -11.88
CA PHE A 40 10.55 -4.48 -11.26
C PHE A 40 10.16 -5.96 -11.27
N LYS A 41 11.03 -6.80 -11.82
CA LYS A 41 10.78 -8.25 -11.93
C LYS A 41 11.56 -9.09 -10.92
N ASP A 42 12.65 -8.55 -10.39
CA ASP A 42 13.55 -9.22 -9.45
C ASP A 42 13.65 -8.47 -8.13
N VAL A 43 13.87 -9.20 -7.04
CA VAL A 43 14.05 -8.64 -5.68
C VAL A 43 15.25 -7.70 -5.67
N PHE A 44 15.07 -6.52 -5.06
CA PHE A 44 16.13 -5.53 -4.97
C PHE A 44 15.96 -4.64 -3.73
N LYS A 45 17.04 -3.95 -3.37
CA LYS A 45 17.09 -2.87 -2.39
C LYS A 45 17.88 -1.71 -3.02
N PHE A 46 17.38 -0.48 -2.93
CA PHE A 46 18.12 0.69 -3.43
C PHE A 46 19.35 0.98 -2.57
N GLU A 47 20.38 1.57 -3.17
CA GLU A 47 21.68 1.85 -2.53
C GLU A 47 21.53 2.70 -1.26
N ASN A 48 20.68 3.72 -1.31
CA ASN A 48 20.44 4.62 -0.20
C ASN A 48 19.51 4.06 0.89
N ALA A 49 19.09 2.79 0.82
CA ALA A 49 18.14 2.26 1.79
C ALA A 49 18.79 2.01 3.16
N GLY A 50 18.31 2.73 4.16
CA GLY A 50 18.84 2.85 5.52
C GLY A 50 19.34 4.26 5.84
N GLU A 51 19.48 5.13 4.83
CA GLU A 51 19.98 6.49 5.00
C GLU A 51 18.88 7.47 5.42
N LEU A 52 19.29 8.57 6.06
CA LEU A 52 18.39 9.69 6.35
C LEU A 52 18.38 10.66 5.16
N LYS A 53 17.20 10.96 4.61
CA LYS A 53 17.08 11.79 3.39
C LYS A 53 16.42 13.16 3.61
N ARG A 54 15.57 13.35 4.63
CA ARG A 54 14.94 14.65 4.91
C ARG A 54 14.81 14.90 6.41
N ALA A 55 15.47 15.97 6.89
CA ALA A 55 15.27 16.63 8.19
C ALA A 55 14.95 15.68 9.37
N ASP A 56 15.70 14.58 9.48
CA ASP A 56 15.54 13.54 10.50
C ASP A 56 14.15 12.87 10.59
N PHE A 57 13.24 13.05 9.63
CA PHE A 57 11.88 12.50 9.71
C PHE A 57 11.70 11.18 8.96
N VAL A 58 12.61 10.83 8.05
CA VAL A 58 12.43 9.69 7.15
C VAL A 58 13.73 8.93 6.93
N ILE A 59 13.67 7.60 7.13
CA ILE A 59 14.69 6.65 6.70
C ILE A 59 14.31 6.13 5.31
N THR A 60 15.21 6.25 4.35
CA THR A 60 15.00 5.68 3.01
C THR A 60 15.02 4.16 3.04
N GLY A 61 14.17 3.52 2.24
CA GLY A 61 13.95 2.08 2.42
C GLY A 61 13.13 1.43 1.32
N GLN A 62 13.33 1.83 0.06
CA GLN A 62 12.56 1.24 -1.03
C GLN A 62 13.21 -0.06 -1.54
N GLY A 63 12.39 -1.10 -1.68
CA GLY A 63 12.82 -2.38 -2.23
C GLY A 63 11.68 -3.34 -2.49
N LEU A 64 11.76 -4.08 -3.59
CA LEU A 64 10.97 -5.28 -3.78
C LEU A 64 11.56 -6.37 -2.89
N THR A 65 10.92 -6.65 -1.76
CA THR A 65 11.46 -7.52 -0.72
C THR A 65 11.35 -9.00 -1.08
N HIS A 66 10.23 -9.41 -1.66
CA HIS A 66 9.99 -10.77 -2.12
C HIS A 66 8.79 -10.82 -3.07
N ILE A 67 8.73 -11.90 -3.85
CA ILE A 67 7.62 -12.21 -4.76
C ILE A 67 7.11 -13.59 -4.36
N ARG A 68 5.79 -13.74 -4.21
CA ARG A 68 5.14 -15.04 -3.96
C ARG A 68 4.03 -15.29 -4.96
N LYS A 69 3.60 -16.53 -5.12
CA LYS A 69 2.44 -16.88 -5.95
C LYS A 69 1.22 -17.11 -5.07
N ASP A 70 0.09 -16.54 -5.44
CA ASP A 70 -1.19 -16.83 -4.76
C ASP A 70 -1.85 -18.10 -5.31
N GLU A 71 -2.92 -18.55 -4.65
CA GLU A 71 -3.68 -19.74 -5.04
C GLU A 71 -4.34 -19.62 -6.42
N LYS A 72 -4.56 -18.39 -6.90
CA LYS A 72 -5.14 -18.09 -8.21
C LYS A 72 -4.08 -18.02 -9.31
N GLY A 73 -2.81 -18.20 -8.95
CA GLY A 73 -1.68 -18.18 -9.85
C GLY A 73 -1.14 -16.78 -10.17
N ASN A 74 -1.58 -15.74 -9.45
CA ASN A 74 -1.02 -14.39 -9.56
C ASN A 74 0.31 -14.30 -8.83
N LEU A 75 1.15 -13.37 -9.27
CA LEU A 75 2.36 -12.98 -8.55
C LEU A 75 2.04 -11.83 -7.60
N ILE A 76 2.44 -11.96 -6.33
CA ILE A 76 2.27 -10.95 -5.31
C ILE A 76 3.65 -10.35 -5.01
N TYR A 77 3.83 -9.10 -5.40
CA TYR A 77 5.09 -8.36 -5.25
C TYR A 77 5.03 -7.54 -3.97
N HIS A 78 5.86 -7.85 -2.99
CA HIS A 78 5.86 -7.19 -1.68
C HIS A 78 6.94 -6.11 -1.60
N PHE A 79 6.52 -4.87 -1.41
CA PHE A 79 7.41 -3.72 -1.30
C PHE A 79 7.50 -3.25 0.16
N SER A 80 8.73 -2.90 0.53
CA SER A 80 9.00 -1.95 1.61
C SER A 80 9.31 -0.63 0.94
N ASP A 81 8.74 0.46 1.45
CA ASP A 81 9.14 1.82 1.11
C ASP A 81 9.76 2.48 2.37
N GLN A 82 9.93 3.79 2.30
CA GLN A 82 10.49 4.63 3.36
C GLN A 82 9.77 4.43 4.72
N GLU A 83 10.55 4.49 5.80
CA GLU A 83 10.04 4.49 7.18
C GLU A 83 10.04 5.93 7.71
N VAL A 84 8.91 6.34 8.30
CA VAL A 84 8.77 7.66 8.91
C VAL A 84 9.08 7.53 10.40
N LEU A 85 9.99 8.37 10.86
CA LEU A 85 10.53 8.38 12.21
C LEU A 85 9.59 9.00 13.24
N SER A 86 9.79 8.66 14.51
CA SER A 86 8.94 9.06 15.63
C SER A 86 8.98 10.55 15.98
N ASN A 87 9.94 11.29 15.44
CA ASN A 87 10.04 12.75 15.55
C ASN A 87 9.20 13.48 14.50
N ALA A 88 8.52 12.79 13.58
CA ALA A 88 7.59 13.41 12.66
C ALA A 88 6.51 14.20 13.41
N PRO A 89 6.10 15.37 12.88
CA PRO A 89 5.16 16.26 13.57
C PRO A 89 3.78 15.61 13.78
N GLU A 90 3.36 14.76 12.85
CA GLU A 90 2.08 14.07 12.90
C GLU A 90 2.27 12.59 13.26
N LYS A 91 1.67 12.18 14.36
CA LYS A 91 1.88 10.86 14.97
C LYS A 91 1.44 9.73 14.05
N GLU A 92 0.38 9.92 13.27
CA GLU A 92 -0.12 8.89 12.37
C GLU A 92 0.81 8.61 11.20
N TRP A 93 1.77 9.50 10.92
CA TRP A 93 2.75 9.29 9.87
C TRP A 93 3.84 8.31 10.32
N VAL A 94 4.05 8.12 11.61
CA VAL A 94 5.14 7.32 12.16
C VAL A 94 4.96 5.84 11.87
N GLY A 95 5.98 5.19 11.31
CA GLY A 95 6.01 3.75 11.07
C GLY A 95 6.50 3.35 9.68
N LYS A 96 6.33 2.06 9.37
CA LYS A 96 6.84 1.43 8.14
C LYS A 96 5.80 1.45 7.03
N CYS A 97 6.16 1.96 5.86
CA CYS A 97 5.32 1.84 4.68
C CYS A 97 5.55 0.48 3.99
N LEU A 98 4.61 -0.45 4.16
CA LEU A 98 4.67 -1.78 3.55
C LEU A 98 3.43 -2.02 2.68
N PHE A 99 3.63 -2.33 1.40
CA PHE A 99 2.54 -2.54 0.44
C PHE A 99 2.84 -3.69 -0.53
N TYR A 100 1.85 -4.12 -1.30
CA TYR A 100 2.02 -5.15 -2.31
C TYR A 100 1.22 -4.86 -3.57
N TYR A 101 1.69 -5.42 -4.70
CA TYR A 101 0.94 -5.52 -5.95
C TYR A 101 0.47 -6.95 -6.19
N VAL A 102 -0.72 -7.09 -6.76
CA VAL A 102 -1.21 -8.33 -7.37
C VAL A 102 -1.00 -8.21 -8.87
N VAL A 103 -0.15 -9.07 -9.42
CA VAL A 103 0.30 -9.01 -10.81
C VAL A 103 -0.12 -10.27 -11.55
N ASP A 104 -0.62 -10.11 -12.77
CA ASP A 104 -0.89 -11.24 -13.64
C ASP A 104 0.41 -11.92 -14.08
N ALA A 105 0.57 -13.20 -13.75
CA ALA A 105 1.81 -13.92 -13.99
C ALA A 105 2.14 -14.14 -15.48
N LYS A 106 1.19 -13.92 -16.40
CA LYS A 106 1.41 -14.10 -17.84
C LYS A 106 1.73 -12.79 -18.54
N THR A 107 1.07 -11.71 -18.14
CA THR A 107 1.16 -10.41 -18.82
C THR A 107 1.98 -9.37 -18.07
N ASP A 108 2.39 -9.67 -16.83
CA ASP A 108 3.07 -8.75 -15.91
C ASP A 108 2.25 -7.49 -15.59
N ILE A 109 0.93 -7.50 -15.85
CA ILE A 109 0.03 -6.37 -15.60
C ILE A 109 -0.41 -6.36 -14.14
N ILE A 110 -0.32 -5.19 -13.51
CA ILE A 110 -0.82 -4.92 -12.15
C ILE A 110 -2.35 -4.91 -12.18
N LYS A 111 -2.97 -5.80 -11.39
CA LYS A 111 -4.44 -5.94 -11.30
C LYS A 111 -5.02 -5.26 -10.07
N ALA A 112 -4.26 -5.24 -8.98
CA ALA A 112 -4.66 -4.65 -7.72
C ALA A 112 -3.42 -4.36 -6.86
N TRP A 113 -3.62 -3.66 -5.75
CA TRP A 113 -2.60 -3.39 -4.75
C TRP A 113 -3.24 -3.32 -3.36
N GLY A 114 -2.42 -3.39 -2.32
CA GLY A 114 -2.86 -3.24 -0.92
C GLY A 114 -1.72 -3.08 0.06
N PHE A 115 -2.02 -3.03 1.35
CA PHE A 115 -1.03 -2.89 2.42
C PHE A 115 -0.66 -4.24 3.05
N ASN A 116 0.60 -4.43 3.38
CA ASN A 116 1.05 -5.61 4.12
C ASN A 116 0.73 -5.48 5.61
N GLU A 117 0.54 -6.63 6.26
CA GLU A 117 0.49 -6.70 7.72
C GLU A 117 1.79 -6.21 8.35
N GLY A 118 1.70 -5.60 9.54
CA GLY A 118 2.85 -5.04 10.27
C GLY A 118 3.34 -3.69 9.73
N GLY A 119 2.79 -3.18 8.63
CA GLY A 119 3.00 -1.81 8.17
C GLY A 119 2.02 -0.82 8.81
N ASN A 120 2.35 0.47 8.71
CA ASN A 120 1.42 1.56 8.98
C ASN A 120 1.02 2.22 7.64
N PRO A 121 -0.19 1.96 7.10
CA PRO A 121 -0.65 2.59 5.86
C PRO A 121 -0.59 4.12 5.87
N LEU A 122 -0.76 4.77 7.03
CA LEU A 122 -0.72 6.23 7.16
C LEU A 122 0.71 6.81 7.05
N SER A 123 1.73 5.96 7.23
CA SER A 123 3.13 6.28 6.96
C SER A 123 3.49 6.25 5.47
N CYS A 124 2.67 5.62 4.63
CA CYS A 124 2.86 5.62 3.19
C CYS A 124 2.44 6.95 2.58
N ARG A 125 3.40 7.70 2.05
CA ARG A 125 3.21 9.04 1.51
C ARG A 125 3.97 9.21 0.21
N THR A 126 3.39 9.97 -0.71
CA THR A 126 4.13 10.50 -1.85
C THR A 126 4.76 11.81 -1.43
N TRP A 127 6.06 11.90 -1.61
CA TRP A 127 6.81 13.10 -1.30
C TRP A 127 7.17 13.79 -2.62
N PRO A 128 6.98 15.12 -2.75
CA PRO A 128 7.43 15.88 -3.90
C PRO A 128 8.96 15.94 -4.01
#